data_AF-A0AA88VKS0-F1
#
_entry.id   AF-A0AA88VKS0-F1
#
_cell.length_a   1.000
_cell.length_b   1.000
_cell.length_c   1.000
_cell.angle_alpha   90.00
_cell.angle_beta   90.00
_cell.angle_gamma   90.00
#
_symmetry.space_group_name_H-M   'P 1'
#
loop_
_entity.id
_entity.type
_entity.pdbx_description
1 polymer ?
#
loop_
_entity_poly.entity_id
_entity_poly.type
_entity_poly.pdbx_seq_one_letter_code
_entity_poly.pdbx_strand_id
1 'polypeptide(L)'
;MEERNPTSAHKWPRRMNRVKGVVQQNREGYVLDRSLECFPQDEVNHVFNVALMCLESEPSRRPTMAEILKMLEQIKPDQIV
;
A
#
# COMPACT_ATOMS: atom_id res chain seq x y z
N MET A 1 11.68 -13.37 -19.00
CA MET A 1 11.43 -13.72 -17.59
C MET A 1 12.73 -13.35 -16.88
N GLU A 2 12.83 -12.13 -16.35
CA GLU A 2 14.08 -11.67 -15.72
C GLU A 2 13.95 -11.78 -14.19
N GLU A 3 14.99 -12.34 -13.60
CA GLU A 3 15.04 -12.94 -12.27
C GLU A 3 14.86 -11.96 -11.10
N ARG A 4 14.23 -12.47 -10.03
CA ARG A 4 14.13 -11.83 -8.72
C ARG A 4 15.48 -11.91 -8.00
N ASN A 5 16.14 -10.77 -7.79
CA ASN A 5 17.30 -10.64 -6.88
C ASN A 5 16.92 -9.74 -5.67
N PRO A 6 17.09 -10.18 -4.40
CA PRO A 6 16.44 -9.54 -3.25
C PRO A 6 17.11 -8.27 -2.69
N THR A 7 18.27 -7.83 -3.20
CA THR A 7 19.13 -6.85 -2.51
C THR A 7 19.59 -5.63 -3.31
N SER A 8 19.10 -5.38 -4.52
CA SER A 8 19.41 -4.12 -5.20
C SER A 8 18.48 -3.02 -4.70
N ALA A 9 19.03 -1.99 -4.07
CA ALA A 9 18.33 -0.76 -3.74
C ALA A 9 17.70 -0.17 -5.03
N HIS A 10 16.45 -0.54 -5.30
CA HIS A 10 15.75 -0.16 -6.50
C HIS A 10 15.48 1.34 -6.46
N LYS A 11 16.34 2.11 -7.14
CA LYS A 11 16.02 3.48 -7.52
C LYS A 11 14.86 3.39 -8.53
N TRP A 12 13.64 3.52 -8.03
CA TRP A 12 12.43 3.49 -8.84
C TRP A 12 12.52 4.50 -10.00
N PRO A 13 12.09 4.16 -11.22
CA PRO A 13 11.96 5.13 -12.29
C PRO A 13 11.14 6.32 -11.80
N ARG A 14 11.55 7.56 -12.12
CA ARG A 14 10.91 8.80 -11.62
C ARG A 14 9.41 8.93 -11.94
N ARG A 15 8.85 8.06 -12.78
CA ARG A 15 7.42 8.01 -13.13
C ARG A 15 6.65 6.82 -12.55
N MET A 16 7.33 5.90 -11.87
CA MET A 16 6.67 4.73 -11.28
C MET A 16 5.98 5.16 -10.00
N ASN A 17 4.68 4.86 -9.88
CA ASN A 17 3.97 5.04 -8.63
C ASN A 17 4.60 4.12 -7.55
N ARG A 18 5.13 4.72 -6.49
CA ARG A 18 5.82 4.00 -5.41
C ARG A 18 4.92 2.95 -4.76
N VAL A 19 3.65 3.28 -4.51
CA VAL A 19 2.67 2.37 -3.91
C VAL A 19 2.45 1.15 -4.80
N LYS A 20 2.24 1.36 -6.10
CA LYS A 20 2.07 0.26 -7.07
C LYS A 20 3.27 -0.69 -7.09
N GLY A 21 4.48 -0.13 -7.04
CA GLY A 21 5.70 -0.92 -6.99
C GLY A 21 5.83 -1.76 -5.72
N VAL A 22 5.48 -1.19 -4.56
CA VAL A 22 5.50 -1.89 -3.27
C VAL A 22 4.51 -3.06 -3.26
N VAL A 23 3.27 -2.84 -3.68
CA VAL A 23 2.23 -3.87 -3.71
C VAL A 23 2.58 -5.01 -4.66
N GLN A 24 3.08 -4.69 -5.86
CA GLN A 24 3.53 -5.72 -6.82
C GLN A 24 4.66 -6.60 -6.29
N GLN A 25 5.48 -6.08 -5.38
CA GLN A 25 6.60 -6.79 -4.78
C GLN A 25 6.27 -7.42 -3.42
N ASN A 26 5.04 -7.23 -2.91
CA ASN A 26 4.62 -7.68 -1.58
C ASN A 26 5.59 -7.19 -0.48
N ARG A 27 5.95 -5.90 -0.53
CA ARG A 27 6.94 -5.25 0.36
C ARG A 27 6.33 -4.20 1.29
N GLU A 28 5.02 -4.20 1.48
CA GLU A 28 4.24 -3.22 2.24
C GLU A 28 4.81 -3.03 3.65
N GLY A 29 5.04 -4.12 4.38
CA GLY A 29 5.58 -4.08 5.74
C GLY A 29 7.00 -3.53 5.88
N TYR A 30 7.77 -3.47 4.78
CA TYR A 30 9.18 -3.01 4.79
C TYR A 30 9.33 -1.52 4.44
N VAL A 31 8.26 -0.86 4.01
CA VAL A 31 8.30 0.54 3.56
C VAL A 31 7.54 1.49 4.47
N LEU A 32 7.19 1.01 5.66
CA LEU A 32 6.48 1.77 6.68
C LEU A 32 7.40 2.77 7.37
N ASP A 33 6.77 3.79 7.96
CA ASP A 33 7.49 4.75 8.78
C ASP A 33 8.10 4.04 10.00
N ARG A 34 9.36 4.34 10.31
CA ARG A 34 10.08 3.73 11.43
C ARG A 34 9.49 4.08 12.80
N SER A 35 8.67 5.14 12.87
CA SER A 35 7.93 5.53 14.07
C SER A 35 6.70 4.67 14.35
N LEU A 36 6.27 3.81 13.41
CA LEU A 36 5.21 2.84 13.63
C LEU A 36 5.80 1.61 14.36
N GLU A 37 5.57 1.51 15.67
CA GLU A 37 6.20 0.50 16.53
C GLU A 37 5.55 -0.89 16.41
N CYS A 38 4.24 -0.96 16.18
CA CYS A 38 3.50 -2.22 16.00
C CYS A 38 2.32 -1.98 15.06
N PHE A 39 2.18 -2.84 14.06
CA PHE A 39 1.08 -2.79 13.10
C PHE A 39 0.74 -4.21 12.64
N PRO A 40 -0.55 -4.58 12.61
CA PRO A 40 -0.97 -5.82 11.98
C PRO A 40 -0.71 -5.74 10.46
N GLN A 41 -0.09 -6.79 9.92
CA GLN A 41 0.25 -6.83 8.50
C GLN A 41 -1.00 -6.74 7.60
N ASP A 42 -2.13 -7.25 8.06
CA ASP A 42 -3.40 -7.20 7.33
C ASP A 42 -3.94 -5.77 7.20
N GLU A 43 -3.83 -4.95 8.25
CA GLU A 43 -4.21 -3.53 8.20
C GLU A 43 -3.34 -2.78 7.20
N VAL A 44 -2.03 -3.01 7.26
CA VAL A 44 -1.07 -2.43 6.32
C VAL A 44 -1.45 -2.79 4.88
N ASN A 45 -1.67 -4.07 4.60
CA ASN A 45 -2.07 -4.54 3.28
C ASN A 45 -3.38 -3.87 2.81
N HIS A 46 -4.36 -3.70 3.72
CA HIS A 46 -5.62 -3.07 3.40
C HIS A 46 -5.45 -1.58 3.04
N VAL A 47 -4.65 -0.84 3.83
CA VAL A 47 -4.34 0.58 3.53
C VAL A 47 -3.62 0.71 2.19
N PHE A 48 -2.65 -0.15 1.89
CA PHE A 48 -1.95 -0.14 0.61
C PHE A 48 -2.88 -0.43 -0.58
N ASN A 49 -3.85 -1.33 -0.41
CA ASN A 49 -4.86 -1.61 -1.43
C ASN A 49 -5.78 -0.40 -1.68
N VAL A 50 -6.25 0.26 -0.61
CA VAL A 50 -7.03 1.51 -0.72
C VAL A 50 -6.22 2.59 -1.45
N ALA A 51 -4.95 2.78 -1.07
CA ALA A 51 -4.06 3.71 -1.74
C ALA A 51 -3.85 3.38 -3.22
N LEU A 52 -3.75 2.09 -3.58
CA LEU A 52 -3.61 1.67 -4.97
C LEU A 52 -4.85 2.02 -5.80
N MET A 53 -6.06 1.82 -5.26
CA MET A 53 -7.31 2.21 -5.93
C MET A 53 -7.43 3.73 -6.14
N CYS A 54 -7.02 4.51 -5.15
CA CYS A 54 -6.99 5.99 -5.26
C CYS A 54 -6.02 6.48 -6.34
N LEU A 55 -5.00 5.69 -6.65
CA LEU A 55 -3.96 6.00 -7.62
C LEU A 55 -4.23 5.41 -9.01
N GLU A 56 -5.47 4.98 -9.27
CA GLU A 56 -5.85 4.52 -10.60
C GLU A 56 -5.61 5.59 -11.66
N SER A 57 -5.03 5.16 -12.79
CA SER A 57 -4.66 6.05 -13.89
C SER A 57 -5.89 6.72 -14.49
N GLU A 58 -6.97 5.94 -14.60
CA GLU A 58 -8.26 6.37 -15.10
C GLU A 58 -9.08 7.01 -13.97
N PRO A 59 -9.39 8.32 -14.02
CA PRO A 59 -10.10 9.02 -12.94
C PRO A 59 -11.45 8.40 -12.61
N SER A 60 -12.16 7.88 -13.62
CA SER A 60 -13.48 7.24 -13.45
C SER A 60 -13.43 5.91 -12.69
N ARG A 61 -12.24 5.32 -12.52
CA ARG A 61 -12.03 4.09 -11.73
C ARG A 61 -11.65 4.34 -10.29
N ARG A 62 -11.36 5.59 -9.92
CA ARG A 62 -11.02 5.92 -8.54
C ARG A 62 -12.28 5.86 -7.69
N PRO A 63 -12.21 5.28 -6.49
CA PRO A 63 -13.34 5.32 -5.56
C PRO A 63 -13.63 6.77 -5.16
N THR A 64 -14.89 7.05 -4.88
CA THR A 64 -15.33 8.32 -4.29
C THR A 64 -14.75 8.47 -2.88
N MET A 65 -14.63 9.70 -2.40
CA MET A 65 -14.16 9.94 -1.02
C MET A 65 -15.05 9.25 0.03
N ALA A 66 -16.35 9.14 -0.22
CA ALA A 66 -17.26 8.43 0.68
C ALA A 66 -16.99 6.91 0.71
N GLU A 67 -16.66 6.29 -0.43
CA GLU A 67 -16.25 4.89 -0.49
C GLU A 67 -14.90 4.68 0.18
N ILE A 68 -13.95 5.58 -0.03
CA ILE A 68 -12.63 5.56 0.63
C ILE A 68 -12.79 5.56 2.15
N LEU A 69 -13.60 6.47 2.69
CA LEU A 69 -13.86 6.53 4.12
C LEU A 69 -14.45 5.22 4.65
N LYS A 70 -15.46 4.66 3.96
CA LYS A 70 -16.05 3.38 4.35
C LYS A 70 -15.04 2.23 4.35
N MET A 71 -14.14 2.18 3.36
CA MET A 71 -13.09 1.15 3.32
C MET A 71 -12.10 1.32 4.46
N LEU A 72 -11.70 2.56 4.78
CA LEU A 72 -10.80 2.84 5.90
C LEU A 72 -11.44 2.53 7.26
N GLU A 73 -12.73 2.81 7.44
CA GLU A 73 -13.48 2.47 8.67
C GLU A 73 -13.63 0.95 8.88
N GLN A 74 -13.51 0.14 7.83
CA GLN A 74 -13.51 -1.32 7.92
C GLN A 74 -12.18 -1.89 8.41
N ILE A 75 -11.10 -1.10 8.38
CA ILE A 75 -9.81 -1.46 8.95
C ILE A 75 -9.96 -1.35 10.47
N LYS A 76 -10.33 -2.45 11.10
CA LYS A 76 -10.47 -2.52 12.55
C LYS A 76 -9.09 -2.77 13.16
N PRO A 77 -8.62 -1.94 14.10
CA PRO A 77 -7.53 -2.34 14.96
C PRO A 77 -7.99 -3.57 15.72
N ASP A 78 -7.33 -4.70 15.50
CA ASP A 78 -7.58 -5.88 16.33
C ASP A 78 -7.08 -5.53 17.73
N GLN A 79 -8.01 -5.04 18.57
CA GLN A 79 -7.87 -4.76 20.00
C GLN A 79 -6.50 -4.20 20.42
N ILE A 80 -6.33 -2.88 20.33
CA ILE A 80 -5.43 -2.19 21.28
C ILE A 80 -6.17 -2.20 22.63
N VAL A 81 -5.98 -3.28 23.39
CA VAL A 81 -6.31 -3.39 24.83
C VAL A 81 -5.01 -3.26 25.61
#